data_AF-A0A1F7WIJ1-F1
#
_entry.id   AF-A0A1F7WIJ1-F1
#
_cell.length_a   1.000
_cell.length_b   1.000
_cell.length_c   1.000
_cell.angle_alpha   90.00
_cell.angle_beta   90.00
_cell.angle_gamma   90.00
#
_symmetry.space_group_name_H-M   'P 1'
#
loop_
_entity.id
_entity.type
_entity.pdbx_description
1 polymer ?
#
loop_
_entity_poly.entity_id
_entity_poly.type
_entity_poly.pdbx_seq_one_letter_code
_entity_poly.pdbx_strand_id
1 'polypeptide(L)'
;MKNEQIKTNEKIKEEMIPLDTPIGTKEQSKLKEGRVIIDSVDIDDVQNKEGKNVGKKVVCLCKHPDKEELVSISSAKHQVGDVIKIAGLWFNRDDDSKIVKNSALAHLMVKVGAKTPKELSGKEVEAIKDKNDYLCFKAY
;
A
#
# COMPACT_ATOMS: atom_id res chain seq x y z
N MET A 1 20.01 42.09 -42.45
CA MET A 1 19.22 42.13 -41.20
C MET A 1 18.42 40.85 -41.14
N LYS A 2 18.85 39.92 -40.29
CA LYS A 2 18.13 39.44 -39.09
C LYS A 2 16.87 38.65 -39.45
N ASN A 3 16.93 37.33 -39.33
CA ASN A 3 16.33 36.56 -38.21
C ASN A 3 14.95 36.05 -38.66
N GLU A 4 14.44 34.88 -38.29
CA GLU A 4 14.86 33.87 -37.34
C GLU A 4 14.16 32.58 -37.76
N GLN A 5 14.85 31.46 -37.61
CA GLN A 5 14.25 30.14 -37.64
C GLN A 5 13.27 30.02 -36.48
N ILE A 6 12.01 29.68 -36.75
CA ILE A 6 11.16 29.04 -35.74
C ILE A 6 10.96 27.60 -36.21
N LYS A 7 11.88 26.73 -35.79
CA LYS A 7 11.70 25.28 -35.85
C LYS A 7 10.84 24.90 -34.64
N THR A 8 9.53 24.78 -34.84
CA THR A 8 8.63 24.23 -33.83
C THR A 8 8.90 22.72 -33.75
N ASN A 9 9.63 22.32 -32.72
CA ASN A 9 9.98 20.93 -32.44
C ASN A 9 8.82 20.29 -31.69
N GLU A 10 7.68 20.08 -32.36
CA GLU A 10 6.59 19.29 -31.81
C GLU A 10 6.93 17.80 -31.97
N LYS A 11 7.36 17.19 -30.87
CA LYS A 11 7.40 15.72 -30.74
C LYS A 11 5.96 15.21 -30.84
N ILE A 12 5.59 14.75 -32.03
CA ILE A 12 4.41 13.92 -32.25
C ILE A 12 4.62 12.66 -31.42
N LYS A 13 3.83 12.48 -30.35
CA LYS A 13 3.67 11.19 -29.70
C LYS A 13 2.73 10.39 -30.60
N GLU A 14 3.28 9.47 -31.38
CA GLU A 14 2.46 8.47 -32.05
C GLU A 14 1.69 7.68 -30.98
N GLU A 15 0.36 7.81 -30.99
CA GLU A 15 -0.51 6.96 -30.17
C GLU A 15 -0.47 5.55 -30.76
N MET A 16 0.30 4.66 -30.13
CA MET A 16 0.32 3.24 -30.47
C MET A 16 -1.02 2.59 -30.12
N ILE A 17 -1.50 1.72 -31.01
CA ILE A 17 -2.69 0.89 -30.80
C ILE A 17 -2.40 -0.10 -29.64
N PRO A 18 -3.26 -0.20 -28.60
CA PRO A 18 -3.01 -1.05 -27.44
C PRO A 18 -2.74 -2.53 -27.78
N LEU A 19 -3.29 -3.03 -28.88
CA LEU A 19 -3.14 -4.42 -29.34
C LEU A 19 -1.78 -4.71 -29.99
N ASP A 20 -1.08 -3.69 -30.50
CA ASP A 20 0.22 -3.84 -31.18
C ASP A 20 1.39 -3.44 -30.28
N THR A 21 1.14 -3.22 -28.97
CA THR A 21 2.17 -2.79 -28.03
C THR A 21 3.07 -3.97 -27.63
N PRO A 22 4.38 -3.94 -27.98
CA PRO A 22 5.30 -5.01 -27.64
C PRO A 22 5.62 -5.01 -26.14
N ILE A 23 6.11 -6.15 -25.63
CA ILE A 23 6.56 -6.23 -24.24
C ILE A 23 7.76 -5.30 -24.00
N GLY A 24 7.75 -4.60 -22.86
CA GLY A 24 8.88 -3.78 -22.43
C GLY A 24 10.07 -4.64 -21.96
N THR A 25 11.28 -4.14 -22.15
CA THR A 25 12.53 -4.82 -21.71
C THR A 25 13.05 -4.36 -20.35
N LYS A 26 12.41 -3.34 -19.74
CA LYS A 26 12.77 -2.83 -18.42
C LYS A 26 12.06 -3.66 -17.36
N GLU A 27 12.82 -4.21 -16.41
CA GLU A 27 12.24 -4.83 -15.24
C GLU A 27 11.59 -3.78 -14.32
N GLN A 28 10.45 -4.12 -13.73
CA GLN A 28 9.87 -3.28 -12.68
C GLN A 28 10.75 -3.37 -11.43
N SER A 29 11.27 -2.22 -10.98
CA SER A 29 12.00 -2.14 -9.72
C SER A 29 11.08 -2.54 -8.56
N LYS A 30 11.32 -3.73 -7.98
CA LYS A 30 10.60 -4.18 -6.78
C LYS A 30 11.15 -3.44 -5.56
N LEU A 31 10.25 -2.96 -4.71
CA LEU A 31 10.62 -2.38 -3.41
C LEU A 31 11.24 -3.47 -2.53
N LYS A 32 12.29 -3.12 -1.79
CA LYS A 32 12.92 -4.03 -0.84
C LYS A 32 12.14 -4.04 0.46
N GLU A 33 12.39 -5.05 1.27
CA GLU A 33 11.97 -5.03 2.68
C GLU A 33 12.75 -3.95 3.42
N GLY A 34 12.13 -3.33 4.41
CA GLY A 34 12.76 -2.23 5.13
C GLY A 34 11.79 -1.51 6.05
N ARG A 35 12.33 -0.54 6.79
CA ARG A 35 11.51 0.32 7.63
C ARG A 35 10.85 1.40 6.78
N VAL A 36 9.56 1.61 7.03
CA VAL A 36 8.75 2.64 6.40
C VAL A 36 8.13 3.53 7.46
N ILE A 37 7.88 4.79 7.09
CA ILE A 37 7.16 5.73 7.95
C ILE A 37 5.75 5.86 7.39
N ILE A 38 4.73 5.60 8.22
CA ILE A 38 3.33 5.80 7.84
C ILE A 38 3.08 7.31 7.79
N ASP A 39 2.85 7.85 6.60
CA ASP A 39 2.56 9.27 6.39
C ASP A 39 1.10 9.57 6.74
N SER A 40 0.19 8.83 6.13
CA SER A 40 -1.26 9.01 6.29
C SER A 40 -1.99 7.67 6.32
N VAL A 41 -3.19 7.70 6.90
CA VAL A 41 -4.06 6.53 7.10
C VAL A 41 -5.44 6.87 6.57
N ASP A 42 -6.00 5.99 5.75
CA ASP A 42 -7.36 6.10 5.22
C ASP A 42 -8.15 4.80 5.44
N ILE A 43 -9.46 4.86 5.25
CA ILE A 43 -10.38 3.72 5.28
C ILE A 43 -11.07 3.60 3.93
N ASP A 44 -10.72 2.55 3.19
CA ASP A 44 -11.33 2.22 1.91
C ASP A 44 -12.49 1.24 2.08
N ASP A 45 -13.60 1.51 1.39
CA ASP A 45 -14.67 0.52 1.19
C ASP A 45 -14.23 -0.49 0.11
N VAL A 46 -14.19 -1.76 0.47
CA VAL A 46 -13.81 -2.84 -0.44
C VAL A 46 -15.08 -3.43 -1.05
N GLN A 47 -15.11 -3.56 -2.37
CA GLN A 47 -16.19 -4.20 -3.11
C GLN A 47 -15.74 -5.56 -3.67
N ASN A 48 -16.66 -6.52 -3.74
CA ASN A 48 -16.42 -7.76 -4.48
C ASN A 48 -16.54 -7.52 -6.01
N LYS A 49 -16.34 -8.57 -6.80
CA LYS A 49 -16.47 -8.52 -8.28
C LYS A 49 -17.88 -8.14 -8.77
N GLU A 50 -18.88 -8.25 -7.91
CA GLU A 50 -20.28 -7.91 -8.20
C GLU A 50 -20.62 -6.46 -7.77
N GLY A 51 -19.63 -5.69 -7.28
CA GLY A 51 -19.83 -4.32 -6.80
C GLY A 51 -20.44 -4.22 -5.40
N LYS A 52 -20.65 -5.34 -4.70
CA LYS A 52 -21.19 -5.35 -3.34
C LYS A 52 -20.09 -5.01 -2.34
N ASN A 53 -20.37 -4.08 -1.42
CA ASN A 53 -19.48 -3.77 -0.30
C ASN A 53 -19.30 -5.02 0.59
N VAL A 54 -18.04 -5.44 0.76
CA VAL A 54 -17.64 -6.58 1.60
C VAL A 54 -16.98 -6.16 2.91
N GLY A 55 -16.72 -4.87 3.10
CA GLY A 55 -16.18 -4.33 4.34
C GLY A 55 -15.27 -3.13 4.13
N LYS A 56 -14.76 -2.63 5.26
CA LYS A 56 -13.86 -1.47 5.31
C LYS A 56 -12.44 -1.92 5.64
N LYS A 57 -11.46 -1.37 4.94
CA LYS A 57 -10.05 -1.73 5.10
C LYS A 57 -9.23 -0.47 5.39
N VAL A 58 -8.35 -0.56 6.39
CA VAL A 58 -7.38 0.50 6.67
C VAL A 58 -6.26 0.42 5.65
N VAL A 59 -5.94 1.57 5.05
CA VAL A 59 -4.87 1.72 4.07
C VAL A 59 -3.88 2.75 4.61
N CYS A 60 -2.61 2.35 4.71
CA CYS A 60 -1.53 3.21 5.17
C CYS A 60 -0.71 3.65 3.97
N LEU A 61 -0.64 4.96 3.72
CA LEU A 61 0.30 5.53 2.76
C LEU A 61 1.65 5.74 3.46
N CYS A 62 2.69 5.12 2.94
CA CYS A 62 3.97 4.99 3.62
C CYS A 62 5.09 5.62 2.79
N LYS A 63 6.00 6.34 3.45
CA LYS A 63 7.29 6.76 2.89
C LYS A 63 8.25 5.57 2.94
N HIS A 64 8.74 5.17 1.77
CA HIS A 64 9.69 4.07 1.62
C HIS A 64 11.08 4.62 1.22
N PRO A 65 12.20 4.14 1.78
CA PRO A 65 13.52 4.67 1.44
C PRO A 65 13.91 4.46 -0.04
N ASP A 66 13.44 3.37 -0.65
CA ASP A 66 13.73 3.06 -2.06
C ASP A 66 12.86 3.82 -3.08
N LYS A 67 11.85 4.60 -2.66
CA LYS A 67 10.93 5.27 -3.59
C LYS A 67 10.41 6.59 -3.01
N GLU A 68 10.50 7.65 -3.81
CA GLU A 68 10.03 8.98 -3.42
C GLU A 68 8.50 9.04 -3.27
N GLU A 69 7.76 8.33 -4.14
CA GLU A 69 6.31 8.23 -4.06
C GLU A 69 5.85 7.38 -2.86
N LEU A 70 4.72 7.78 -2.27
CA LEU A 70 4.10 7.02 -1.19
C LEU A 70 3.65 5.63 -1.68
N VAL A 71 3.86 4.64 -0.81
CA VAL A 71 3.49 3.25 -1.05
C VAL A 71 2.28 2.91 -0.20
N SER A 72 1.23 2.39 -0.82
CA SER A 72 0.05 1.91 -0.12
C SER A 72 0.30 0.52 0.46
N ILE A 73 0.14 0.38 1.77
CA ILE A 73 0.21 -0.92 2.47
C ILE A 73 -1.08 -1.09 3.28
N SER A 74 -1.76 -2.21 3.06
CA SER A 74 -3.06 -2.52 3.69
C SER A 74 -3.12 -3.95 4.24
N SER A 75 -1.98 -4.57 4.50
CA SER A 75 -1.89 -5.91 5.07
C SER A 75 -0.78 -5.98 6.11
N ALA A 76 -0.92 -6.93 7.04
CA ALA A 76 0.11 -7.24 8.00
C ALA A 76 0.26 -8.74 8.20
N LYS A 77 1.51 -9.16 8.39
CA LYS A 77 1.89 -10.48 8.86
C LYS A 77 1.83 -10.46 10.39
N HIS A 78 0.98 -11.28 10.99
CA HIS A 78 0.72 -11.31 12.43
C HIS A 78 0.63 -12.76 12.91
N GLN A 79 0.81 -12.96 14.21
CA GLN A 79 0.74 -14.27 14.84
C GLN A 79 -0.68 -14.53 15.36
N VAL A 80 -1.27 -15.67 14.99
CA VAL A 80 -2.55 -16.16 15.51
C VAL A 80 -2.34 -17.56 16.07
N GLY A 81 -2.36 -17.66 17.41
CA GLY A 81 -1.90 -18.88 18.10
C GLY A 81 -0.42 -19.13 17.78
N ASP A 82 -0.10 -20.32 17.28
CA ASP A 82 1.27 -20.71 16.93
C ASP A 82 1.62 -20.47 15.45
N VAL A 83 0.72 -19.84 14.68
CA VAL A 83 0.88 -19.70 13.22
C VAL A 83 1.02 -18.23 12.83
N ILE A 84 2.03 -17.93 12.01
CA ILE A 84 2.17 -16.62 11.38
C ILE A 84 1.32 -16.59 10.10
N LYS A 85 0.40 -15.63 10.02
CA LYS A 85 -0.52 -15.44 8.89
C LYS A 85 -0.44 -14.02 8.35
N ILE A 86 -0.75 -13.86 7.07
CA ILE A 86 -0.90 -12.55 6.43
C ILE A 86 -2.39 -12.29 6.29
N ALA A 87 -2.85 -11.13 6.74
CA ALA A 87 -4.23 -10.70 6.54
C ALA A 87 -4.31 -9.20 6.28
N GLY A 88 -5.43 -8.78 5.68
CA GLY A 88 -5.74 -7.37 5.48
C GLY A 88 -5.99 -6.64 6.80
N LEU A 89 -5.71 -5.33 6.81
CA LEU A 89 -6.02 -4.44 7.93
C LEU A 89 -7.51 -4.08 7.96
N TRP A 90 -8.37 -5.07 8.16
CA TRP A 90 -9.83 -4.88 8.18
C TRP A 90 -10.28 -4.05 9.39
N PHE A 91 -11.14 -3.06 9.16
CA PHE A 91 -11.77 -2.25 10.20
C PHE A 91 -13.04 -2.96 10.73
N ASN A 92 -12.85 -4.15 11.29
CA ASN A 92 -13.93 -4.91 11.92
C ASN A 92 -14.02 -4.56 13.40
N ARG A 93 -15.25 -4.46 13.91
CA ARG A 93 -15.52 -4.15 15.32
C ARG A 93 -16.14 -5.34 16.04
N ASP A 94 -15.85 -5.47 17.32
CA ASP A 94 -16.51 -6.40 18.24
C ASP A 94 -17.83 -5.81 18.80
N ASP A 95 -18.48 -6.56 19.68
CA ASP A 95 -19.77 -6.17 20.30
C ASP A 95 -19.65 -4.89 21.15
N ASP A 96 -18.45 -4.57 21.65
CA ASP A 96 -18.12 -3.33 22.36
C ASP A 96 -17.83 -2.16 21.41
N SER A 97 -18.01 -2.34 20.10
CA SER A 97 -17.65 -1.36 19.06
C SER A 97 -16.15 -1.01 19.00
N LYS A 98 -15.27 -1.89 19.49
CA LYS A 98 -13.80 -1.75 19.42
C LYS A 98 -13.22 -2.62 18.32
N ILE A 99 -11.98 -2.35 17.89
CA ILE A 99 -11.29 -3.19 16.89
C ILE A 99 -11.13 -4.61 17.44
N VAL A 100 -11.50 -5.61 16.63
CA VAL A 100 -11.36 -7.02 17.01
C VAL A 100 -9.91 -7.35 17.40
N LYS A 101 -9.70 -7.80 18.64
CA LYS A 101 -8.38 -7.97 19.27
C LYS A 101 -7.40 -8.87 18.50
N ASN A 102 -7.90 -9.93 17.86
CA ASN A 102 -7.09 -10.89 17.11
C ASN A 102 -6.99 -10.57 15.61
N SER A 103 -7.32 -9.34 15.20
CA SER A 103 -7.19 -8.89 13.81
C SER A 103 -5.77 -8.41 13.51
N ALA A 104 -5.35 -8.52 12.24
CA ALA A 104 -4.06 -7.98 11.79
C ALA A 104 -3.89 -6.48 12.12
N LEU A 105 -4.97 -5.70 12.05
CA LEU A 105 -4.99 -4.29 12.43
C LEU A 105 -4.69 -4.10 13.93
N ALA A 106 -5.35 -4.87 14.81
CA ALA A 106 -5.09 -4.79 16.24
C ALA A 106 -3.64 -5.16 16.60
N HIS A 107 -3.09 -6.22 16.00
CA HIS A 107 -1.70 -6.62 16.20
C HIS A 107 -0.72 -5.53 15.75
N LEU A 108 -0.96 -4.90 14.61
CA LEU A 108 -0.14 -3.77 14.13
C LEU A 108 -0.22 -2.59 15.09
N MET A 109 -1.43 -2.19 15.51
CA MET A 109 -1.65 -1.09 16.44
C MET A 109 -0.93 -1.33 17.77
N VAL A 110 -1.01 -2.54 18.33
CA VAL A 110 -0.28 -2.93 19.54
C VAL A 110 1.23 -2.84 19.33
N LYS A 111 1.75 -3.36 18.21
CA LYS A 111 3.18 -3.36 17.88
C LYS A 111 3.78 -1.96 17.91
N VAL A 112 3.05 -0.96 17.41
CA VAL A 112 3.51 0.43 17.28
C VAL A 112 3.03 1.35 18.41
N GLY A 113 2.31 0.79 19.40
CA GLY A 113 1.73 1.53 20.52
C GLY A 113 0.70 2.58 20.08
N ALA A 114 -0.14 2.26 19.10
CA ALA A 114 -1.28 3.08 18.67
C ALA A 114 -2.58 2.58 19.31
N LYS A 115 -3.42 3.50 19.78
CA LYS A 115 -4.74 3.19 20.38
C LYS A 115 -5.89 3.28 19.37
N THR A 116 -5.68 4.02 18.29
CA THR A 116 -6.63 4.19 17.19
C THR A 116 -5.92 4.05 15.84
N PRO A 117 -6.62 3.71 14.73
CA PRO A 117 -5.98 3.65 13.42
C PRO A 117 -5.33 4.98 13.00
N LYS A 118 -5.91 6.12 13.41
CA LYS A 118 -5.34 7.45 13.16
C LYS A 118 -3.95 7.64 13.78
N GLU A 119 -3.69 7.01 14.93
CA GLU A 119 -2.39 7.06 15.60
C GLU A 119 -1.31 6.21 14.92
N LEU A 120 -1.64 5.50 13.84
CA LEU A 120 -0.63 4.86 12.98
C LEU A 120 0.16 5.90 12.18
N SER A 121 -0.44 7.06 11.84
CA SER A 121 0.27 8.16 11.19
C SER A 121 1.46 8.62 12.04
N GLY A 122 2.62 8.77 11.39
CA GLY A 122 3.89 9.11 12.01
C GLY A 122 4.63 7.93 12.65
N LYS A 123 4.06 6.71 12.67
CA LYS A 123 4.74 5.53 13.21
C LYS A 123 5.70 4.95 12.18
N GLU A 124 6.85 4.49 12.66
CA GLU A 124 7.82 3.73 11.89
C GLU A 124 7.57 2.23 12.09
N VAL A 125 7.49 1.48 10.99
CA VAL A 125 7.16 0.06 11.01
C VAL A 125 8.04 -0.70 10.01
N GLU A 126 8.43 -1.92 10.36
CA GLU A 126 9.10 -2.83 9.43
C GLU A 126 8.08 -3.37 8.41
N ALA A 127 8.37 -3.16 7.12
CA ALA A 127 7.65 -3.76 6.01
C ALA A 127 8.46 -4.92 5.42
N ILE A 128 7.80 -6.06 5.23
CA ILE A 128 8.37 -7.29 4.69
C ILE A 128 7.54 -7.78 3.50
N LYS A 129 8.10 -8.66 2.69
CA LYS A 129 7.37 -9.21 1.54
C LYS A 129 6.42 -10.33 1.97
N ASP A 130 5.27 -10.36 1.32
CA ASP A 130 4.38 -11.51 1.34
C ASP A 130 4.83 -12.59 0.34
N LYS A 131 4.04 -13.66 0.20
CA LYS A 131 4.33 -14.76 -0.72
C LYS A 131 4.30 -14.35 -2.21
N ASN A 132 3.74 -13.18 -2.50
CA ASN A 132 3.56 -12.63 -3.85
C ASN A 132 4.48 -11.41 -4.09
N ASP A 133 5.52 -11.23 -3.27
CA ASP A 133 6.45 -10.08 -3.31
C ASP A 133 5.83 -8.70 -3.00
N TYR A 134 4.60 -8.62 -2.50
CA TYR A 134 4.02 -7.35 -2.05
C TYR A 134 4.46 -7.01 -0.63
N LEU A 135 4.66 -5.71 -0.35
CA LEU A 135 4.96 -5.25 0.99
C LEU A 135 3.75 -5.39 1.92
N CYS A 136 4.00 -5.90 3.12
CA CYS A 136 3.07 -5.96 4.24
C CYS A 136 3.80 -5.59 5.53
N PHE A 137 3.07 -5.09 6.53
CA PHE A 137 3.69 -4.78 7.82
C PHE A 137 4.02 -6.05 8.60
N LYS A 138 5.13 -6.02 9.34
CA LYS A 138 5.45 -7.04 10.32
C LYS A 138 4.84 -6.66 11.68
N ALA A 139 3.84 -7.43 12.11
CA ALA A 139 3.02 -7.15 13.30
C ALA A 139 3.10 -8.26 14.37
N TYR A 140 4.24 -8.96 14.45
CA TYR A 140 4.57 -9.92 15.51
C TYR A 140 5.89 -9.53 16.20
#